data_AF-A0A841H6J5-F1
#
_entry.id   AF-A0A841H6J5-F1
#
_cell.length_a   1.000
_cell.length_b   1.000
_cell.length_c   1.000
_cell.angle_alpha   90.00
_cell.angle_beta   90.00
_cell.angle_gamma   90.00
#
_symmetry.space_group_name_H-M   'P 1'
#
loop_
_entity.id
_entity.type
_entity.pdbx_description
1 polymer ?
#
loop_
_entity_poly.entity_id
_entity_poly.type
_entity_poly.pdbx_seq_one_letter_code
_entity_poly.pdbx_strand_id
1 'polypeptide(L)'
;MPPTFSSRSTSLRIVRMALLSGVVVFGAVVTWLVGQDGPRSTAPDVRAPLQWVNIGLLIASAAGVLVLQRIHAAERDARKRQTWNIIAWALGEATAMFGGVHYLLVGSPAPYLVGLAMLVASFVLVPIRD
;
A
#
# COMPACT_ATOMS: atom_id res chain seq x y z
N MET A 1 -27.97 -23.61 10.55
CA MET A 1 -26.72 -22.82 10.61
C MET A 1 -26.63 -21.96 9.35
N PRO A 2 -26.65 -20.63 9.44
CA PRO A 2 -26.53 -19.81 8.25
C PRO A 2 -25.09 -19.86 7.71
N PRO A 3 -24.88 -19.79 6.39
CA PRO A 3 -23.57 -19.85 5.76
C PRO A 3 -22.75 -18.60 6.15
N THR A 4 -21.75 -18.75 7.03
CA THR A 4 -20.91 -17.64 7.53
C THR A 4 -19.75 -17.27 6.61
N PHE A 5 -19.68 -17.86 5.41
CA PHE A 5 -18.60 -17.62 4.44
C PHE A 5 -18.80 -16.31 3.65
N SER A 6 -20.05 -15.92 3.38
CA SER A 6 -20.39 -14.72 2.60
C SER A 6 -20.06 -13.39 3.31
N SER A 7 -20.16 -13.33 4.64
CA SER A 7 -19.85 -12.08 5.36
C SER A 7 -18.34 -11.81 5.43
N ARG A 8 -17.51 -12.86 5.51
CA ARG A 8 -16.06 -12.74 5.72
C ARG A 8 -15.31 -12.26 4.49
N SER A 9 -15.60 -12.81 3.31
CA SER A 9 -15.01 -12.31 2.06
C SER A 9 -15.48 -10.90 1.75
N THR A 10 -16.73 -10.57 2.08
CA THR A 10 -17.28 -9.22 2.00
C THR A 10 -16.51 -8.24 2.88
N SER A 11 -16.25 -8.56 4.15
CA SER A 11 -15.44 -7.72 5.04
C SER A 11 -14.03 -7.45 4.47
N LEU A 12 -13.38 -8.47 3.92
CA LEU A 12 -12.06 -8.30 3.30
C LEU A 12 -12.11 -7.42 2.05
N ARG A 13 -13.16 -7.54 1.23
CA ARG A 13 -13.36 -6.64 0.08
C ARG A 13 -13.55 -5.20 0.56
N ILE A 14 -14.33 -4.98 1.61
CA ILE A 14 -14.51 -3.63 2.20
C ILE A 14 -13.17 -3.06 2.67
N VAL A 15 -12.36 -3.84 3.40
CA VAL A 15 -11.02 -3.42 3.84
C VAL A 15 -10.15 -3.06 2.64
N ARG A 16 -10.09 -3.92 1.62
CA ARG A 16 -9.32 -3.65 0.39
C ARG A 16 -9.74 -2.35 -0.29
N MET A 17 -11.04 -2.11 -0.42
CA MET A 17 -11.57 -0.90 -1.03
C MET A 17 -11.29 0.33 -0.16
N ALA A 18 -11.37 0.20 1.16
CA ALA A 18 -11.03 1.28 2.09
C ALA A 18 -9.55 1.69 1.96
N LEU A 19 -8.62 0.73 2.00
CA LEU A 19 -7.18 0.97 1.81
C LEU A 19 -6.89 1.64 0.47
N LEU A 20 -7.46 1.12 -0.62
CA LEU A 20 -7.28 1.70 -1.95
C LEU A 20 -7.82 3.13 -2.03
N SER A 21 -9.04 3.34 -1.53
CA SER A 21 -9.69 4.66 -1.57
C SER A 21 -8.92 5.69 -0.75
N GLY A 22 -8.43 5.31 0.44
CA GLY A 22 -7.57 6.17 1.26
C GLY A 22 -6.30 6.58 0.50
N VAL A 23 -5.65 5.62 -0.17
CA VAL A 23 -4.43 5.87 -0.93
C VAL A 23 -4.66 6.79 -2.13
N VAL A 24 -5.77 6.61 -2.83
CA VAL A 24 -6.14 7.43 -3.99
C VAL A 24 -6.53 8.85 -3.55
N VAL A 25 -7.37 8.98 -2.51
CA VAL A 25 -7.80 10.28 -1.99
C VAL A 25 -6.60 11.08 -1.47
N PHE A 26 -5.70 10.45 -0.71
CA PHE A 26 -4.47 11.10 -0.26
C PHE A 26 -3.61 11.56 -1.44
N GLY A 27 -3.41 10.71 -2.45
CA GLY A 27 -2.67 11.09 -3.66
C GLY A 27 -3.31 12.27 -4.40
N ALA A 28 -4.64 12.30 -4.49
CA ALA A 28 -5.38 13.41 -5.09
C ALA A 28 -5.16 14.72 -4.31
N VAL A 29 -5.24 14.67 -2.98
CA VAL A 29 -4.96 15.81 -2.10
C VAL A 29 -3.52 16.30 -2.27
N VAL A 30 -2.54 15.39 -2.28
CA VAL A 30 -1.13 15.75 -2.48
C VAL A 30 -0.92 16.40 -3.85
N THR A 31 -1.49 15.83 -4.91
CA THR A 31 -1.40 16.37 -6.28
C THR A 31 -1.98 17.78 -6.34
N TRP A 32 -3.14 17.99 -5.71
CA TRP A 32 -3.79 19.29 -5.64
C TRP A 32 -2.95 20.32 -4.89
N LEU A 33 -2.41 19.96 -3.72
CA LEU A 33 -1.55 20.85 -2.92
C LEU A 33 -0.25 21.21 -3.64
N VAL A 34 0.43 20.23 -4.25
CA VAL A 34 1.67 20.47 -5.01
C VAL A 34 1.38 21.31 -6.26
N GLY A 35 0.20 21.17 -6.87
CA GLY A 35 -0.22 21.99 -8.01
C GLY A 35 -0.50 23.45 -7.66
N GLN A 36 -0.90 23.75 -6.42
CA GLN A 36 -1.16 25.12 -5.95
C GLN A 36 0.10 25.81 -5.43
N ASP A 37 0.80 25.17 -4.50
CA ASP A 37 1.86 25.81 -3.72
C ASP A 37 3.27 25.30 -4.09
N GLY A 38 3.36 24.32 -4.99
CA GLY A 38 4.59 23.58 -5.24
C GLY A 38 4.95 22.61 -4.11
N PRO A 39 6.13 21.98 -4.18
CA PRO A 39 6.61 21.08 -3.13
C PRO A 39 6.83 21.81 -1.82
N ARG A 40 6.42 21.20 -0.69
CA ARG A 40 6.49 21.85 0.63
C ARG A 40 7.90 21.99 1.20
N SER A 41 8.88 21.24 0.69
CA SER A 41 10.28 21.40 1.09
C SER A 41 11.12 21.82 -0.10
N THR A 42 11.76 22.99 0.02
CA THR A 42 12.80 23.46 -0.91
C THR A 42 14.21 23.11 -0.42
N ALA A 43 14.32 22.48 0.77
CA ALA A 43 15.58 22.23 1.44
C ALA A 43 16.28 21.00 0.80
N PRO A 44 17.50 21.17 0.23
CA PRO A 44 18.20 20.09 -0.49
C PRO A 44 18.57 18.89 0.39
N ASP A 45 18.72 19.14 1.69
CA ASP A 45 19.11 18.17 2.73
C ASP A 45 18.05 17.10 2.99
N VAL A 46 16.77 17.38 2.73
CA VAL A 46 15.66 16.46 3.01
C VAL A 46 15.48 15.42 1.88
N ARG A 47 15.91 15.74 0.65
CA ARG A 47 15.67 14.91 -0.54
C ARG A 47 16.36 13.54 -0.48
N ALA A 48 17.66 13.52 -0.17
CA ALA A 48 18.44 12.27 -0.18
C ALA A 48 18.00 11.28 0.92
N PRO A 49 17.79 11.69 2.18
CA PRO A 49 17.27 10.80 3.22
C PRO A 49 15.89 10.22 2.86
N LEU A 50 14.96 11.05 2.37
CA LEU A 50 13.63 10.60 1.95
C LEU A 50 13.68 9.56 0.83
N GLN A 51 14.60 9.73 -0.12
CA GLN A 51 14.78 8.77 -1.21
C GLN A 51 15.27 7.42 -0.68
N TRP A 52 16.23 7.40 0.25
CA TRP A 52 16.72 6.17 0.86
C TRP A 52 15.65 5.46 1.69
N VAL A 53 14.84 6.20 2.45
CA VAL A 53 13.73 5.62 3.20
C VAL A 53 12.69 5.03 2.25
N ASN A 54 12.36 5.70 1.15
CA ASN A 54 11.46 5.16 0.13
C ASN A 54 11.97 3.87 -0.49
N ILE A 55 13.25 3.83 -0.89
CA ILE A 55 13.87 2.63 -1.48
C ILE A 55 13.88 1.49 -0.46
N GLY A 56 14.30 1.77 0.78
CA GLY A 56 14.31 0.79 1.87
C GLY A 56 12.92 0.23 2.15
N LEU A 57 11.91 1.09 2.26
CA LEU A 57 10.53 0.70 2.49
C LEU A 57 9.96 -0.11 1.32
N LEU A 58 10.27 0.28 0.08
CA LEU A 58 9.86 -0.46 -1.11
C LEU A 58 10.47 -1.87 -1.12
N ILE A 59 11.77 -2.00 -0.89
CA ILE A 59 12.45 -3.30 -0.86
C ILE A 59 11.89 -4.17 0.28
N ALA A 60 11.74 -3.60 1.48
CA ALA A 60 11.20 -4.32 2.63
C ALA A 60 9.76 -4.79 2.38
N SER A 61 8.92 -3.92 1.81
CA SER A 61 7.53 -4.24 1.49
C SER A 61 7.41 -5.25 0.36
N ALA A 62 8.24 -5.14 -0.69
CA ALA A 62 8.29 -6.11 -1.78
C ALA A 62 8.69 -7.50 -1.26
N ALA A 63 9.77 -7.58 -0.48
CA ALA A 63 10.20 -8.82 0.14
C ALA A 63 9.11 -9.40 1.07
N GLY A 64 8.51 -8.55 1.92
CA GLY A 64 7.44 -8.93 2.82
C GLY A 64 6.21 -9.48 2.09
N VAL A 65 5.75 -8.82 1.04
CA VAL A 65 4.61 -9.29 0.22
C VAL A 65 4.93 -10.59 -0.50
N LEU A 66 6.15 -10.77 -1.03
CA LEU A 66 6.56 -12.04 -1.66
C LEU A 66 6.63 -13.19 -0.64
N VAL A 67 7.13 -12.95 0.56
CA VAL A 67 7.13 -13.94 1.65
C VAL A 67 5.70 -14.28 2.04
N LEU A 68 4.84 -13.27 2.24
CA LEU A 68 3.44 -13.46 2.59
C LEU A 68 2.65 -14.17 1.49
N GLN A 69 2.96 -13.92 0.22
CA GLN A 69 2.37 -14.67 -0.90
C GLN A 69 2.67 -16.17 -0.77
N ARG A 70 3.92 -16.53 -0.50
CA ARG A 70 4.32 -17.95 -0.34
C ARG A 70 3.65 -18.59 0.87
N ILE A 71 3.63 -17.88 2.01
CA ILE A 71 2.95 -18.35 3.22
C ILE A 71 1.44 -18.50 2.97
N HIS A 72 0.81 -17.50 2.35
CA HIS A 72 -0.61 -17.51 2.02
C HIS A 72 -0.98 -18.66 1.07
N ALA A 73 -0.13 -18.97 0.10
CA ALA A 73 -0.34 -20.08 -0.83
C ALA A 73 -0.25 -21.46 -0.16
N ALA A 74 0.60 -21.61 0.86
CA ALA A 74 0.78 -22.85 1.61
C ALA A 74 -0.25 -23.03 2.75
N GLU A 75 -0.83 -21.95 3.24
CA GLU A 75 -1.73 -21.96 4.39
C GLU A 75 -3.11 -22.57 4.06
N ARG A 76 -3.56 -23.50 4.92
CA ARG A 76 -4.85 -24.18 4.78
C ARG A 76 -5.93 -23.54 5.66
N ASP A 77 -5.53 -22.90 6.75
CA ASP A 77 -6.45 -22.20 7.64
C ASP A 77 -6.97 -20.91 6.96
N ALA A 78 -8.28 -20.85 6.75
CA ALA A 78 -8.94 -19.67 6.20
C ALA A 78 -8.66 -18.42 7.04
N ARG A 79 -8.73 -18.49 8.38
CA ARG A 79 -8.56 -17.33 9.26
C ARG A 79 -7.16 -16.75 9.17
N LYS A 80 -6.13 -17.60 9.17
CA LYS A 80 -4.73 -17.16 9.02
C LYS A 80 -4.48 -16.51 7.66
N ARG A 81 -5.04 -17.06 6.57
CA ARG A 81 -4.97 -16.45 5.24
C ARG A 81 -5.53 -15.02 5.21
N GLN A 82 -6.62 -14.76 5.94
CA GLN A 82 -7.18 -13.39 6.04
C GLN A 82 -6.22 -12.43 6.73
N THR A 83 -5.58 -12.87 7.82
CA THR A 83 -4.55 -12.07 8.49
C THR A 83 -3.40 -11.76 7.54
N TRP A 84 -2.92 -12.75 6.78
CA TRP A 84 -1.85 -12.53 5.80
C TRP A 84 -2.25 -11.59 4.66
N ASN A 85 -3.51 -11.64 4.21
CA ASN A 85 -4.05 -10.68 3.25
C ASN A 85 -3.93 -9.24 3.78
N ILE A 86 -4.44 -8.99 4.99
CA ILE A 86 -4.44 -7.64 5.57
C ILE A 86 -3.01 -7.13 5.77
N ILE A 87 -2.10 -7.97 6.25
CA ILE A 87 -0.69 -7.58 6.46
C ILE A 87 -0.02 -7.25 5.11
N ALA A 88 -0.22 -8.08 4.09
CA ALA A 88 0.36 -7.83 2.76
C ALA A 88 -0.17 -6.51 2.15
N TRP A 89 -1.46 -6.23 2.33
CA TRP A 89 -2.07 -5.00 1.83
C TRP A 89 -1.59 -3.77 2.59
N ALA A 90 -1.40 -3.87 3.90
CA ALA A 90 -0.85 -2.79 4.73
C ALA A 90 0.60 -2.43 4.33
N LEU A 91 1.43 -3.41 3.93
CA LEU A 91 2.77 -3.15 3.39
C LEU A 91 2.71 -2.33 2.09
N GLY A 92 1.80 -2.69 1.19
CA GLY A 92 1.55 -1.93 -0.03
C GLY A 92 1.06 -0.51 0.25
N GLU A 93 0.11 -0.36 1.18
CA GLU A 93 -0.45 0.94 1.58
C GLU A 93 0.63 1.83 2.18
N ALA A 94 1.42 1.32 3.12
CA ALA A 94 2.50 2.07 3.76
C ALA A 94 3.49 2.60 2.72
N THR A 95 3.84 1.79 1.72
CA THR A 95 4.73 2.20 0.62
C THR A 95 4.11 3.32 -0.21
N ALA A 96 2.81 3.23 -0.54
CA ALA A 96 2.11 4.27 -1.29
C ALA A 96 1.97 5.58 -0.49
N MET A 97 1.64 5.50 0.80
CA MET A 97 1.55 6.64 1.71
C MET A 97 2.87 7.37 1.85
N PHE A 98 3.95 6.63 2.08
CA PHE A 98 5.27 7.26 2.19
C PHE A 98 5.72 7.87 0.86
N GLY A 99 5.40 7.23 -0.27
CA GLY A 99 5.61 7.78 -1.59
C GLY A 99 4.82 9.09 -1.83
N GLY A 100 3.60 9.18 -1.32
CA GLY A 100 2.80 10.41 -1.38
C GLY A 100 3.34 11.53 -0.48
N VAL A 101 3.88 11.19 0.70
CA VAL A 101 4.61 12.16 1.54
C VAL A 101 5.85 12.68 0.81
N HIS A 102 6.61 11.80 0.15
CA HIS A 102 7.73 12.22 -0.69
C HIS A 102 7.26 13.13 -1.82
N TYR A 103 6.14 12.82 -2.48
CA TYR A 103 5.60 13.68 -3.52
C TYR A 103 5.23 15.06 -2.97
N LEU A 104 4.55 15.12 -1.82
CA LEU A 104 4.18 16.37 -1.16
C LEU A 104 5.40 17.25 -0.80
N LEU A 105 6.47 16.62 -0.31
CA LEU A 105 7.65 17.34 0.16
C LEU A 105 8.62 17.70 -0.97
N VAL A 106 8.86 16.79 -1.91
CA VAL A 106 9.94 16.89 -2.92
C VAL A 106 9.39 17.19 -4.32
N GLY A 107 8.10 17.00 -4.56
CA GLY A 107 7.46 17.30 -5.85
C GLY A 107 7.55 16.20 -6.90
N SER A 108 8.26 15.10 -6.62
CA SER A 108 8.33 13.97 -7.53
C SER A 108 7.22 12.94 -7.23
N PRO A 109 6.32 12.66 -8.19
CA PRO A 109 5.25 11.69 -8.01
C PRO A 109 5.71 10.24 -8.14
N ALA A 110 6.95 9.99 -8.61
CA ALA A 110 7.41 8.64 -8.93
C ALA A 110 7.33 7.67 -7.73
N PRO A 111 7.78 8.01 -6.50
CA PRO A 111 7.64 7.11 -5.35
C PRO A 111 6.19 6.81 -4.98
N TYR A 112 5.28 7.77 -5.12
CA TYR A 112 3.85 7.56 -4.93
C TYR A 112 3.30 6.54 -5.93
N LEU A 113 3.61 6.70 -7.23
CA LEU A 113 3.14 5.80 -8.28
C LEU A 113 3.70 4.37 -8.11
N VAL A 114 4.98 4.26 -7.75
CA VAL A 114 5.60 2.96 -7.46
C VAL A 114 4.94 2.31 -6.24
N GLY A 115 4.68 3.07 -5.17
CA GLY A 115 3.96 2.57 -4.00
C GLY A 115 2.52 2.17 -4.31
N LEU A 116 1.82 2.94 -5.14
CA LEU A 116 0.47 2.59 -5.62
C LEU A 116 0.48 1.29 -6.43
N ALA A 117 1.44 1.14 -7.34
CA ALA A 117 1.64 -0.10 -8.09
C ALA A 117 1.93 -1.27 -7.14
N MET A 118 2.72 -1.05 -6.09
CA MET A 118 3.00 -2.06 -5.06
C MET A 118 1.75 -2.46 -4.26
N LEU A 119 0.89 -1.50 -3.91
CA LEU A 119 -0.41 -1.77 -3.28
C LEU A 119 -1.29 -2.64 -4.19
N VAL A 120 -1.44 -2.26 -5.46
CA VAL A 120 -2.21 -3.04 -6.44
C VAL A 120 -1.60 -4.44 -6.61
N ALA A 121 -0.27 -4.55 -6.71
CA ALA A 121 0.42 -5.83 -6.78
C ALA A 121 0.14 -6.69 -5.55
N SER A 122 0.09 -6.12 -4.34
CA SER A 122 -0.26 -6.85 -3.12
C SER A 122 -1.67 -7.45 -3.17
N PHE A 123 -2.64 -6.77 -3.80
CA PHE A 123 -4.00 -7.27 -3.96
C PHE A 123 -4.08 -8.45 -4.92
N VAL A 124 -3.24 -8.44 -5.95
CA VAL A 124 -3.16 -9.47 -6.99
C VAL A 124 -2.38 -10.69 -6.49
N LEU A 125 -1.22 -10.46 -5.87
CA LEU A 125 -0.34 -11.52 -5.37
C LEU A 125 -0.95 -12.24 -4.16
N VAL A 126 -1.71 -11.53 -3.32
CA VAL A 126 -2.38 -12.10 -2.14
C VAL A 126 -3.90 -11.88 -2.28
N PRO A 127 -4.58 -12.73 -3.08
CA PRO A 127 -5.98 -12.54 -3.42
C PRO A 127 -6.92 -13.03 -2.32
N ILE A 128 -8.10 -12.41 -2.25
CA ILE A 128 -9.24 -12.95 -1.52
C ILE A 128 -9.71 -14.19 -2.29
N ARG A 129 -9.67 -15.36 -1.64
CA ARG A 129 -10.24 -16.61 -2.18
C ARG A 129 -11.51 -16.90 -1.41
N ASP A 130 -12.60 -17.10 -2.15
CA ASP A 130 -13.90 -17.53 -1.63
C ASP A 130 -13.87 -19.05 -1.31
#